data_AF-A0A9E5TIV0-F1
#
_entry.id   AF-A0A9E5TIV0-F1
#
_cell.length_a   1.000
_cell.length_b   1.000
_cell.length_c   1.000
_cell.angle_alpha   90.00
_cell.angle_beta   90.00
_cell.angle_gamma   90.00
#
_symmetry.space_group_name_H-M   'P 1'
#
loop_
_entity.id
_entity.type
_entity.pdbx_description
1 polymer ?
#
loop_
_entity_poly.entity_id
_entity_poly.type
_entity_poly.pdbx_seq_one_letter_code
_entity_poly.pdbx_strand_id
1 'polypeptide(L)'
;DGYLGITVRFHRNPVRGMELYEMYYVLHGLLVCADLLQSQVALETARRLGEYIIRTWGPEPGQFPLAGRYPGNGHNGGEGTLILEPIVLLGQQTGDARFIEWGERTLLKWDEWLDAYPESVHTCAYTPMKQFAAGEKDVYELREPIHAHTFHMTLLGLAALYNVTGRTEYRDVVVGCVDRLVNEWIFLTGGMSSGERYVPRRFYHPLNDIELCPQHTWILLLDQALRWTGEARYAAEIERDLFNHFLAAQLADGSNWSYMTPLNGRAQEPYGPNCCNAAGARIAGRMPTYLYGVRNGSPAVLTYTESQVTLRPPRLPAITLRQETDFPSSGMVTIHVHPEQMAEFSLHLRIPPYAARAHVRIGDAAPMPARAGDFVVIEREWQAGDAVQLS
;
A
#
# COMPACT_ATOMS: atom_id res chain seq x y z
N ASP A 1 -16.86 -0.94 27.82
CA ASP A 1 -17.50 -0.16 26.74
C ASP A 1 -16.93 -0.49 25.36
N GLY A 2 -15.77 -1.16 25.27
CA GLY A 2 -15.14 -1.55 24.00
C GLY A 2 -14.05 -0.58 23.55
N TYR A 3 -13.88 0.54 24.25
CA TYR A 3 -12.84 1.51 23.94
C TYR A 3 -11.44 0.94 24.22
N LEU A 4 -10.53 1.14 23.27
CA LEU A 4 -9.11 0.91 23.42
C LEU A 4 -8.34 2.05 22.72
N GLY A 5 -7.66 2.87 23.51
CA GLY A 5 -6.95 4.07 23.06
C GLY A 5 -6.38 4.85 24.26
N ILE A 6 -5.77 6.02 24.02
CA ILE A 6 -5.04 6.76 25.06
C ILE A 6 -5.92 7.77 25.83
N THR A 7 -7.06 8.18 25.27
CA THR A 7 -8.00 9.11 25.91
C THR A 7 -8.67 8.49 27.16
N VAL A 8 -8.50 9.15 28.30
CA VAL A 8 -9.18 8.80 29.56
C VAL A 8 -10.69 9.00 29.46
N ARG A 9 -11.47 8.15 30.13
CA ARG A 9 -12.93 8.02 29.94
C ARG A 9 -13.71 9.34 29.99
N PHE A 10 -13.35 10.26 30.90
CA PHE A 10 -14.04 11.53 31.09
C PHE A 10 -13.70 12.59 30.01
N HIS A 11 -12.66 12.36 29.20
CA HIS A 11 -12.26 13.22 28.08
C HIS A 11 -12.69 12.68 26.71
N ARG A 12 -13.54 11.65 26.66
CA ARG A 12 -14.04 11.05 25.41
C ARG A 12 -15.30 11.73 24.86
N ASN A 13 -15.84 12.74 25.56
CA ASN A 13 -17.00 13.50 25.09
C ASN A 13 -16.80 15.01 25.35
N PRO A 14 -16.63 15.85 24.31
CA PRO A 14 -16.55 15.46 22.89
C PRO A 14 -15.33 14.58 22.60
N VAL A 15 -15.39 13.81 21.51
CA VAL A 15 -14.25 12.99 21.03
C VAL A 15 -13.05 13.86 20.67
N ARG A 16 -11.84 13.30 20.80
CA ARG A 16 -10.60 13.98 20.41
C ARG A 16 -10.32 13.76 18.92
N GLY A 17 -9.76 14.76 18.24
CA GLY A 17 -9.59 14.71 16.77
C GLY A 17 -8.78 13.54 16.24
N MET A 18 -7.66 13.20 16.88
CA MET A 18 -6.79 12.10 16.44
C MET A 18 -7.22 10.72 16.95
N GLU A 19 -8.39 10.61 17.59
CA GLU A 19 -8.82 9.36 18.22
C GLU A 19 -9.07 8.24 17.20
N LEU A 20 -9.76 8.54 16.10
CA LEU A 20 -9.96 7.57 15.02
C LEU A 20 -8.65 7.21 14.30
N TYR A 21 -7.74 8.17 14.13
CA TYR A 21 -6.43 7.92 13.55
C TYR A 21 -5.61 6.94 14.39
N GLU A 22 -5.63 7.08 15.71
CA GLU A 22 -4.97 6.12 16.60
C GLU A 22 -5.66 4.76 16.60
N MET A 23 -7.00 4.75 16.63
CA MET A 23 -7.78 3.51 16.56
C MET A 23 -7.57 2.76 15.26
N TYR A 24 -7.26 3.44 14.15
CA TYR A 24 -6.86 2.79 12.90
C TYR A 24 -5.67 1.84 13.14
N TYR A 25 -4.59 2.33 13.75
CA TYR A 25 -3.39 1.52 13.97
C TYR A 25 -3.61 0.43 15.00
N VAL A 26 -4.36 0.71 16.07
CA VAL A 26 -4.70 -0.29 17.10
C VAL A 26 -5.54 -1.41 16.48
N LEU A 27 -6.59 -1.07 15.75
CA LEU A 27 -7.48 -2.04 15.12
C LEU A 27 -6.73 -2.86 14.07
N HIS A 28 -5.97 -2.21 13.19
CA HIS A 28 -5.16 -2.89 12.19
C HIS A 28 -4.11 -3.81 12.83
N GLY A 29 -3.46 -3.39 13.92
CA GLY A 29 -2.52 -4.22 14.66
C GLY A 29 -3.18 -5.47 15.25
N LEU A 30 -4.36 -5.33 15.85
CA LEU A 30 -5.13 -6.45 16.37
C LEU A 30 -5.54 -7.44 15.28
N LEU A 31 -5.99 -6.94 14.12
CA LEU A 31 -6.37 -7.78 12.98
C LEU A 31 -5.18 -8.54 12.39
N VAL A 32 -4.01 -7.91 12.32
CA VAL A 32 -2.76 -8.57 11.90
C VAL A 32 -2.32 -9.62 12.91
N CYS A 33 -2.41 -9.33 14.22
CA CYS A 33 -2.12 -10.32 15.27
C CYS A 33 -3.11 -11.49 15.23
N ALA A 34 -4.39 -11.23 14.98
CA ALA A 34 -5.40 -12.27 14.83
C ALA A 34 -5.06 -13.20 13.65
N ASP A 35 -4.67 -12.64 12.50
CA ASP A 35 -4.33 -13.40 11.30
C ASP A 35 -3.00 -14.16 11.44
N LEU A 36 -1.90 -13.47 11.77
CA LEU A 36 -0.57 -14.09 11.80
C LEU A 36 -0.37 -15.06 12.97
N LEU A 37 -0.96 -14.76 14.13
CA LEU A 37 -0.80 -15.56 15.35
C LEU A 37 -2.02 -16.42 15.67
N GLN A 38 -3.05 -16.39 14.81
CA GLN A 38 -4.32 -17.11 15.02
C GLN A 38 -4.96 -16.77 16.38
N SER A 39 -4.78 -15.51 16.83
CA SER A 39 -5.15 -15.06 18.18
C SER A 39 -6.63 -14.68 18.28
N GLN A 40 -7.42 -15.54 18.91
CA GLN A 40 -8.84 -15.29 19.20
C GLN A 40 -9.03 -14.09 20.16
N VAL A 41 -8.10 -13.88 21.09
CA VAL A 41 -8.12 -12.72 22.00
C VAL A 41 -7.96 -11.42 21.22
N ALA A 42 -7.06 -11.40 20.22
CA ALA A 42 -6.86 -10.23 19.38
C ALA A 42 -8.11 -9.95 18.53
N LEU A 43 -8.71 -10.98 17.91
CA LEU A 43 -9.92 -10.84 17.10
C LEU A 43 -11.11 -10.36 17.92
N GLU A 44 -11.34 -10.91 19.11
CA GLU A 44 -12.41 -10.47 20.00
C GLU A 44 -12.19 -9.03 20.51
N THR A 45 -10.94 -8.66 20.79
CA THR A 45 -10.59 -7.28 21.16
C THR A 45 -10.86 -6.32 20.00
N ALA A 46 -10.47 -6.70 18.78
CA ALA A 46 -10.75 -5.95 17.56
C ALA A 46 -12.26 -5.76 17.34
N ARG A 47 -13.04 -6.83 17.52
CA ARG A 47 -14.51 -6.79 17.41
C ARG A 47 -15.13 -5.79 18.39
N ARG A 48 -14.74 -5.84 19.66
CA ARG A 48 -15.25 -4.91 20.69
C ARG A 48 -14.85 -3.46 20.43
N LEU A 49 -13.65 -3.23 19.88
CA LEU A 49 -13.21 -1.90 19.46
C LEU A 49 -14.01 -1.41 18.25
N GLY A 50 -14.21 -2.26 17.23
CA GLY A 50 -15.05 -1.95 16.08
C GLY A 50 -16.48 -1.59 16.49
N GLU A 51 -17.09 -2.36 17.40
CA GLU A 51 -18.43 -2.07 17.93
C GLU A 51 -18.49 -0.74 18.68
N TYR A 52 -17.42 -0.37 19.37
CA TYR A 52 -17.29 0.95 19.97
C TYR A 52 -17.22 2.06 18.90
N ILE A 53 -16.43 1.85 17.85
CA ILE A 53 -16.25 2.81 16.75
C ILE A 53 -17.58 3.05 16.03
N ILE A 54 -18.22 2.01 15.50
CA ILE A 54 -19.43 2.18 14.67
C ILE A 54 -20.65 2.68 15.46
N ARG A 55 -20.60 2.61 16.79
CA ARG A 55 -21.60 3.20 17.70
C ARG A 55 -21.32 4.67 17.98
N THR A 56 -20.06 5.09 18.02
CA THR A 56 -19.64 6.44 18.40
C THR A 56 -19.55 7.38 17.20
N TRP A 57 -19.10 6.87 16.04
CA TRP A 57 -18.99 7.64 14.80
C TRP A 57 -19.88 7.06 13.71
N GLY A 58 -20.42 7.91 12.85
CA GLY A 58 -21.28 7.51 11.75
C GLY A 58 -22.37 8.54 11.42
N PRO A 59 -23.31 8.18 10.54
CA PRO A 59 -24.32 9.09 10.01
C PRO A 59 -25.54 9.27 10.95
N GLU A 60 -25.67 8.47 12.00
CA GLU A 60 -26.90 8.42 12.80
C GLU A 60 -26.95 9.54 13.86
N PRO A 61 -28.15 9.97 14.29
CA PRO A 61 -28.30 10.95 15.36
C PRO A 61 -27.56 10.54 16.65
N GLY A 62 -26.77 11.47 17.19
CA GLY A 62 -25.97 11.24 18.40
C GLY A 62 -24.58 10.65 18.14
N GLN A 63 -24.23 10.35 16.88
CA GLN A 63 -22.88 9.98 16.48
C GLN A 63 -22.07 11.20 16.04
N PHE A 64 -20.75 11.07 16.10
CA PHE A 64 -19.82 12.07 15.56
C PHE A 64 -19.53 11.80 14.08
N PRO A 65 -19.44 12.83 13.22
CA PRO A 65 -19.03 12.65 11.83
C PRO A 65 -17.57 12.21 11.70
N LEU A 66 -17.15 11.69 10.54
CA LEU A 66 -15.74 11.32 10.33
C LEU A 66 -14.83 12.52 10.02
N ALA A 67 -15.41 13.65 9.63
CA ALA A 67 -14.72 14.93 9.50
C ALA A 67 -15.38 15.96 10.42
N GLY A 68 -14.59 16.87 11.00
CA GLY A 68 -15.12 17.86 11.92
C GLY A 68 -14.09 18.51 12.83
N ARG A 69 -14.53 19.58 13.51
CA ARG A 69 -13.73 20.31 14.49
C ARG A 69 -13.78 19.64 15.86
N TYR A 70 -12.82 18.76 16.09
CA TYR A 70 -12.66 18.06 17.36
C TYR A 70 -11.59 18.71 18.24
N PRO A 71 -11.77 18.77 19.58
CA PRO A 71 -10.72 19.22 20.48
C PRO A 71 -9.44 18.40 20.32
N GLY A 72 -8.30 19.09 20.44
CA GLY A 72 -6.98 18.46 20.31
C GLY A 72 -6.64 17.96 18.90
N ASN A 73 -7.39 18.34 17.87
CA ASN A 73 -6.99 18.10 16.49
C ASN A 73 -5.93 19.12 16.05
N GLY A 74 -4.66 18.74 16.08
CA GLY A 74 -3.56 19.55 15.54
C GLY A 74 -3.29 19.34 14.05
N HIS A 75 -4.11 18.52 13.39
CA HIS A 75 -3.81 17.93 12.08
C HIS A 75 -4.78 18.39 10.97
N ASN A 76 -5.61 19.39 11.29
CA ASN A 76 -6.56 20.03 10.38
C ASN A 76 -7.73 19.15 9.92
N GLY A 77 -8.14 18.13 10.67
CA GLY A 77 -9.47 17.48 10.50
C GLY A 77 -9.62 16.58 9.28
N GLY A 78 -10.48 15.56 9.41
CA GLY A 78 -10.81 14.61 8.34
C GLY A 78 -10.12 13.26 8.46
N GLU A 79 -9.20 13.07 9.41
CA GLU A 79 -8.49 11.81 9.66
C GLU A 79 -9.42 10.66 10.06
N GLY A 80 -10.67 10.96 10.42
CA GLY A 80 -11.66 9.94 10.71
C GLY A 80 -12.03 9.10 9.49
N THR A 81 -11.85 9.58 8.25
CA THR A 81 -12.12 8.76 7.05
C THR A 81 -11.16 7.58 6.91
N LEU A 82 -9.97 7.69 7.50
CA LEU A 82 -8.89 6.70 7.39
C LEU A 82 -9.26 5.38 8.08
N ILE A 83 -10.17 5.41 9.05
CA ILE A 83 -10.64 4.21 9.79
C ILE A 83 -11.36 3.19 8.91
N LEU A 84 -11.74 3.57 7.69
CA LEU A 84 -12.53 2.75 6.78
C LEU A 84 -11.89 1.38 6.54
N GLU A 85 -10.61 1.33 6.19
CA GLU A 85 -9.90 0.08 5.88
C GLU A 85 -10.00 -0.95 7.02
N PRO A 86 -9.52 -0.69 8.26
CA PRO A 86 -9.53 -1.69 9.31
C PRO A 86 -10.95 -2.06 9.77
N ILE A 87 -11.96 -1.19 9.62
CA ILE A 87 -13.36 -1.56 9.88
C ILE A 87 -13.86 -2.57 8.84
N VAL A 88 -13.58 -2.34 7.56
CA VAL A 88 -13.96 -3.29 6.50
C VAL A 88 -13.24 -4.62 6.66
N LEU A 89 -11.93 -4.60 6.96
CA LEU A 89 -11.15 -5.80 7.24
C LEU A 89 -11.67 -6.56 8.47
N LEU A 90 -12.10 -5.86 9.52
CA LEU A 90 -12.76 -6.48 10.67
C LEU A 90 -14.04 -7.19 10.26
N GLY A 91 -14.90 -6.55 9.44
CA GLY A 91 -16.10 -7.18 8.90
C GLY A 91 -15.79 -8.43 8.09
N GLN A 92 -14.75 -8.39 7.24
CA GLN A 92 -14.30 -9.54 6.47
C GLN A 92 -13.82 -10.69 7.36
N GLN A 93 -12.95 -10.42 8.33
CA GLN A 93 -12.37 -11.46 9.21
C GLN A 93 -13.40 -12.07 10.17
N THR A 94 -14.39 -11.29 10.61
CA THR A 94 -15.43 -11.76 11.55
C THR A 94 -16.67 -12.32 10.85
N GLY A 95 -16.88 -12.00 9.57
CA GLY A 95 -18.14 -12.27 8.86
C GLY A 95 -19.30 -11.37 9.28
N ASP A 96 -19.06 -10.31 10.07
CA ASP A 96 -20.09 -9.39 10.53
C ASP A 96 -20.30 -8.25 9.52
N ALA A 97 -21.37 -8.37 8.74
CA ALA A 97 -21.71 -7.42 7.67
C ALA A 97 -21.94 -5.99 8.17
N ARG A 98 -22.28 -5.78 9.45
CA ARG A 98 -22.57 -4.45 10.01
C ARG A 98 -21.38 -3.50 9.88
N PHE A 99 -20.15 -4.02 9.93
CA PHE A 99 -18.93 -3.22 9.77
C PHE A 99 -18.74 -2.74 8.33
N ILE A 100 -19.01 -3.61 7.35
CA ILE A 100 -18.92 -3.29 5.92
C ILE A 100 -20.02 -2.28 5.54
N GLU A 101 -21.25 -2.53 5.99
CA GLU A 101 -22.40 -1.64 5.78
C GLU A 101 -22.19 -0.26 6.42
N TRP A 102 -21.56 -0.20 7.60
CA TRP A 102 -21.15 1.07 8.20
C TRP A 102 -20.16 1.82 7.30
N GLY A 103 -19.17 1.11 6.74
CA GLY A 103 -18.20 1.69 5.79
C GLY A 103 -18.89 2.34 4.59
N GLU A 104 -19.78 1.61 3.92
CA GLU A 104 -20.52 2.15 2.77
C GLU A 104 -21.41 3.34 3.14
N ARG A 105 -22.12 3.27 4.28
CA ARG A 105 -22.99 4.37 4.74
C ARG A 105 -22.20 5.63 5.07
N THR A 106 -21.02 5.50 5.69
CA THR A 106 -20.19 6.67 6.01
C THR A 106 -19.57 7.28 4.76
N LEU A 107 -19.17 6.47 3.77
CA LEU A 107 -18.63 6.94 2.50
C LEU A 107 -19.60 7.89 1.79
N LEU A 108 -20.90 7.58 1.81
CA LEU A 108 -21.96 8.44 1.24
C LEU A 108 -22.11 9.79 1.94
N LYS A 109 -21.55 9.95 3.15
CA LYS A 109 -21.57 11.19 3.92
C LYS A 109 -20.29 12.00 3.84
N TRP A 110 -19.25 11.49 3.19
CA TRP A 110 -17.97 12.19 3.15
C TRP A 110 -18.07 13.55 2.49
N ASP A 111 -18.75 13.66 1.34
CA ASP A 111 -18.99 14.93 0.67
C ASP A 111 -19.73 15.93 1.58
N GLU A 112 -20.85 15.52 2.17
CA GLU A 112 -21.64 16.34 3.10
C GLU A 112 -20.82 16.82 4.30
N TRP A 113 -20.06 15.93 4.95
CA TRP A 113 -19.25 16.29 6.11
C TRP A 113 -18.09 17.19 5.74
N LEU A 114 -17.41 16.91 4.65
CA LEU A 114 -16.24 17.68 4.22
C LEU A 114 -16.62 19.06 3.66
N ASP A 115 -17.84 19.22 3.14
CA ASP A 115 -18.42 20.52 2.81
C ASP A 115 -18.85 21.30 4.07
N ALA A 116 -19.41 20.61 5.06
CA ALA A 116 -19.82 21.23 6.33
C ALA A 116 -18.62 21.69 7.18
N TYR A 117 -17.47 21.04 7.02
CA TYR A 117 -16.22 21.34 7.73
C TYR A 117 -15.09 21.67 6.74
N PRO A 118 -15.13 22.82 6.05
CA PRO A 118 -14.14 23.18 5.02
C PRO A 118 -12.70 23.28 5.56
N GLU A 119 -12.52 23.49 6.87
CA GLU A 119 -11.23 23.46 7.54
C GLU A 119 -10.61 22.05 7.62
N SER A 120 -11.39 20.98 7.41
CA SER A 120 -10.96 19.57 7.46
C SER A 120 -10.11 19.18 6.25
N VAL A 121 -8.94 19.79 6.06
CA VAL A 121 -8.15 19.70 4.81
C VAL A 121 -7.21 18.51 4.70
N HIS A 122 -7.18 17.65 5.72
CA HIS A 122 -6.19 16.59 5.79
C HIS A 122 -6.47 15.41 4.85
N THR A 123 -7.69 15.30 4.31
CA THR A 123 -8.10 14.28 3.33
C THR A 123 -9.03 14.90 2.28
N CYS A 124 -9.68 14.09 1.44
CA CYS A 124 -10.64 14.57 0.44
C CYS A 124 -11.95 13.78 0.45
N ALA A 125 -12.98 14.39 -0.16
CA ALA A 125 -14.31 13.79 -0.30
C ALA A 125 -14.35 12.77 -1.44
N TYR A 126 -15.40 11.93 -1.45
CA TYR A 126 -15.48 10.85 -2.42
C TYR A 126 -15.72 11.37 -3.84
N THR A 127 -16.60 12.35 -4.06
CA THR A 127 -16.85 12.88 -5.40
C THR A 127 -15.60 13.53 -6.03
N PRO A 128 -14.88 14.44 -5.36
CA PRO A 128 -13.61 14.96 -5.89
C PRO A 128 -12.61 13.85 -6.21
N MET A 129 -12.52 12.81 -5.37
CA MET A 129 -11.64 11.67 -5.62
C MET A 129 -11.98 10.95 -6.94
N LYS A 130 -13.28 10.76 -7.24
CA LYS A 130 -13.72 10.20 -8.52
C LYS A 130 -13.36 11.09 -9.70
N GLN A 131 -13.53 12.39 -9.54
CA GLN A 131 -13.17 13.39 -10.56
C GLN A 131 -11.66 13.39 -10.81
N PHE A 132 -10.84 13.23 -9.76
CA PHE A 132 -9.41 13.01 -9.93
C PHE A 132 -9.16 11.69 -10.67
N ALA A 133 -9.69 10.55 -10.24
CA ALA A 133 -9.51 9.29 -10.98
C ALA A 133 -9.89 9.39 -12.47
N ALA A 134 -10.93 10.16 -12.81
CA ALA A 134 -11.44 10.36 -14.17
C ALA A 134 -10.67 11.38 -15.03
N GLY A 135 -9.67 12.09 -14.49
CA GLY A 135 -8.97 13.13 -15.25
C GLY A 135 -9.57 14.53 -15.16
N GLU A 136 -10.68 14.71 -14.43
CA GLU A 136 -11.48 15.94 -14.39
C GLU A 136 -10.94 17.01 -13.41
N LYS A 137 -10.23 16.57 -12.37
CA LYS A 137 -9.62 17.43 -11.34
C LYS A 137 -8.14 17.14 -11.14
N ASP A 138 -7.32 18.13 -10.82
CA ASP A 138 -5.97 17.97 -10.29
C ASP A 138 -6.00 17.59 -8.79
N VAL A 139 -4.89 17.10 -8.25
CA VAL A 139 -4.76 16.67 -6.84
C VAL A 139 -5.03 17.83 -5.88
N TYR A 140 -4.70 19.08 -6.25
CA TYR A 140 -4.96 20.27 -5.43
C TYR A 140 -6.44 20.67 -5.41
N GLU A 141 -7.21 20.26 -6.43
CA GLU A 141 -8.65 20.51 -6.53
C GLU A 141 -9.47 19.49 -5.72
N LEU A 142 -8.81 18.46 -5.19
CA LEU A 142 -9.38 17.54 -4.21
C LEU A 142 -9.60 18.26 -2.88
N ARG A 143 -8.51 18.88 -2.38
CA ARG A 143 -8.46 19.68 -1.17
C ARG A 143 -7.06 20.29 -1.03
N GLU A 144 -6.94 21.60 -0.84
CA GLU A 144 -5.62 22.23 -0.66
C GLU A 144 -5.36 22.55 0.82
N PRO A 145 -4.28 22.05 1.44
CA PRO A 145 -3.27 21.12 0.91
C PRO A 145 -3.54 19.65 1.30
N ILE A 146 -3.61 18.75 0.31
CA ILE A 146 -3.83 17.31 0.53
C ILE A 146 -2.54 16.61 0.97
N HIS A 147 -2.63 15.93 2.11
CA HIS A 147 -1.53 15.14 2.68
C HIS A 147 -1.43 13.78 1.99
N ALA A 148 -0.24 13.41 1.51
CA ALA A 148 -0.08 12.24 0.65
C ALA A 148 -0.43 10.93 1.36
N HIS A 149 0.08 10.75 2.59
CA HIS A 149 -0.18 9.54 3.38
C HIS A 149 -1.68 9.28 3.61
N THR A 150 -2.43 10.30 4.00
CA THR A 150 -3.85 10.15 4.36
C THR A 150 -4.74 10.00 3.14
N PHE A 151 -4.38 10.62 2.01
CA PHE A 151 -5.04 10.31 0.74
C PHE A 151 -4.89 8.83 0.40
N HIS A 152 -3.69 8.26 0.53
CA HIS A 152 -3.46 6.85 0.27
C HIS A 152 -4.24 5.94 1.22
N MET A 153 -4.27 6.25 2.52
CA MET A 153 -5.05 5.47 3.49
C MET A 153 -6.56 5.48 3.17
N THR A 154 -7.09 6.63 2.74
CA THR A 154 -8.48 6.71 2.28
C THR A 154 -8.72 5.79 1.06
N LEU A 155 -7.78 5.74 0.11
CA LEU A 155 -7.83 4.83 -1.04
C LEU A 155 -7.73 3.35 -0.62
N LEU A 156 -6.91 3.02 0.38
CA LEU A 156 -6.86 1.66 0.95
C LEU A 156 -8.20 1.24 1.57
N GLY A 157 -8.93 2.18 2.17
CA GLY A 157 -10.31 1.95 2.63
C GLY A 157 -11.27 1.57 1.49
N LEU A 158 -11.19 2.27 0.36
CA LEU A 158 -11.96 1.93 -0.84
C LEU A 158 -11.52 0.58 -1.44
N ALA A 159 -10.23 0.28 -1.40
CA ALA A 159 -9.72 -1.01 -1.84
C ALA A 159 -10.27 -2.17 -1.00
N ALA A 160 -10.31 -2.00 0.32
CA ALA A 160 -10.95 -2.97 1.21
C ALA A 160 -12.44 -3.16 0.87
N LEU A 161 -13.18 -2.07 0.61
CA LEU A 161 -14.57 -2.15 0.18
C LEU A 161 -14.73 -2.92 -1.14
N TYR A 162 -13.90 -2.67 -2.15
CA TYR A 162 -13.94 -3.45 -3.39
C TYR A 162 -13.72 -4.95 -3.12
N ASN A 163 -12.69 -5.29 -2.34
CA ASN A 163 -12.31 -6.67 -2.06
C ASN A 163 -13.44 -7.49 -1.43
N VAL A 164 -14.31 -6.86 -0.63
CA VAL A 164 -15.42 -7.55 0.05
C VAL A 164 -16.77 -7.41 -0.67
N THR A 165 -17.00 -6.34 -1.43
CA THR A 165 -18.30 -6.08 -2.08
C THR A 165 -18.33 -6.41 -3.57
N GLY A 166 -17.17 -6.44 -4.23
CA GLY A 166 -17.06 -6.59 -5.69
C GLY A 166 -17.54 -5.38 -6.50
N ARG A 167 -17.89 -4.24 -5.87
CA ARG A 167 -18.35 -3.04 -6.58
C ARG A 167 -17.20 -2.37 -7.33
N THR A 168 -17.20 -2.49 -8.66
CA THR A 168 -16.07 -2.07 -9.51
C THR A 168 -15.76 -0.58 -9.43
N GLU A 169 -16.74 0.29 -9.11
CA GLU A 169 -16.50 1.73 -8.90
C GLU A 169 -15.37 1.98 -7.89
N TYR A 170 -15.32 1.23 -6.78
CA TYR A 170 -14.26 1.38 -5.78
C TYR A 170 -12.89 1.02 -6.35
N ARG A 171 -12.80 -0.07 -7.12
CA ARG A 171 -11.56 -0.48 -7.79
C ARG A 171 -11.10 0.56 -8.81
N ASP A 172 -12.02 1.02 -9.66
CA ASP A 172 -11.74 1.93 -10.76
C ASP A 172 -11.29 3.30 -10.25
N VAL A 173 -11.85 3.77 -9.12
CA VAL A 173 -11.38 4.97 -8.44
C VAL A 173 -9.96 4.79 -7.89
N VAL A 174 -9.68 3.69 -7.19
CA VAL A 174 -8.34 3.43 -6.65
C VAL A 174 -7.30 3.34 -7.76
N VAL A 175 -7.56 2.54 -8.79
CA VAL A 175 -6.66 2.37 -9.95
C VAL A 175 -6.46 3.69 -10.70
N GLY A 176 -7.55 4.42 -10.98
CA GLY A 176 -7.47 5.72 -11.66
C GLY A 176 -6.66 6.75 -10.87
N CYS A 177 -6.84 6.82 -9.55
CA CYS A 177 -6.03 7.68 -8.67
C CYS A 177 -4.55 7.29 -8.71
N VAL A 178 -4.21 6.00 -8.54
CA VAL A 178 -2.83 5.50 -8.58
C VAL A 178 -2.18 5.84 -9.93
N ASP A 179 -2.86 5.58 -11.03
CA ASP A 179 -2.34 5.83 -12.38
C ASP A 179 -2.04 7.30 -12.64
N ARG A 180 -2.89 8.18 -12.12
CA ARG A 180 -2.65 9.62 -12.19
C ARG A 180 -1.47 10.06 -11.32
N LEU A 181 -1.41 9.56 -10.09
CA LEU A 181 -0.32 9.85 -9.14
C LEU A 181 1.06 9.54 -9.75
N VAL A 182 1.24 8.34 -10.31
CA VAL A 182 2.51 7.89 -10.93
C VAL A 182 3.05 8.89 -11.95
N ASN A 183 2.18 9.52 -12.74
CA ASN A 183 2.58 10.33 -13.88
C ASN A 183 3.01 11.76 -13.52
N GLU A 184 2.41 12.36 -12.49
CA GLU A 184 2.56 13.80 -12.21
C GLU A 184 3.00 14.12 -10.76
N TRP A 185 2.86 13.19 -9.81
CA TRP A 185 3.03 13.46 -8.38
C TRP A 185 4.02 12.55 -7.64
N ILE A 186 4.56 11.54 -8.33
CA ILE A 186 5.64 10.70 -7.81
C ILE A 186 6.98 11.15 -8.39
N PHE A 187 7.95 11.45 -7.52
CA PHE A 187 9.28 11.89 -7.91
C PHE A 187 10.08 10.77 -8.60
N LEU A 188 11.20 11.16 -9.21
CA LEU A 188 12.12 10.24 -9.89
C LEU A 188 12.54 9.04 -9.01
N THR A 189 12.70 9.26 -7.70
CA THR A 189 13.11 8.26 -6.73
C THR A 189 11.99 7.33 -6.26
N GLY A 190 10.78 7.45 -6.82
CA GLY A 190 9.58 6.74 -6.35
C GLY A 190 8.95 7.36 -5.09
N GLY A 191 9.68 8.23 -4.38
CA GLY A 191 9.17 9.01 -3.27
C GLY A 191 8.19 10.10 -3.71
N MET A 192 7.46 10.68 -2.76
CA MET A 192 6.43 11.68 -3.04
C MET A 192 6.29 12.69 -1.92
N SER A 193 5.67 13.81 -2.24
CA SER A 193 5.37 14.90 -1.32
C SER A 193 6.58 15.72 -0.87
N SER A 194 6.35 16.98 -0.53
CA SER A 194 7.35 17.86 0.09
C SER A 194 6.68 18.53 1.28
N GLY A 195 7.20 18.32 2.49
CA GLY A 195 6.46 18.72 3.69
C GLY A 195 5.08 18.05 3.75
N GLU A 196 5.05 16.74 3.51
CA GLU A 196 3.88 15.84 3.62
C GLU A 196 2.80 16.01 2.53
N ARG A 197 2.93 17.02 1.66
CA ARG A 197 1.92 17.37 0.64
C ARG A 197 2.43 17.13 -0.76
N TYR A 198 1.59 16.66 -1.67
CA TYR A 198 2.01 16.47 -3.05
C TYR A 198 2.55 17.75 -3.65
N VAL A 199 3.57 17.60 -4.50
CA VAL A 199 4.11 18.64 -5.37
C VAL A 199 3.83 18.18 -6.79
N PRO A 200 3.30 19.00 -7.71
CA PRO A 200 3.10 18.58 -9.08
C PRO A 200 4.42 18.70 -9.84
N ARG A 201 4.57 17.88 -10.88
CA ARG A 201 5.81 17.75 -11.66
C ARG A 201 6.45 19.08 -12.09
N ARG A 202 5.64 20.06 -12.49
CA ARG A 202 6.12 21.39 -12.90
C ARG A 202 6.78 22.22 -11.79
N PHE A 203 6.57 21.88 -10.52
CA PHE A 203 7.18 22.55 -9.35
C PHE A 203 8.21 21.66 -8.64
N TYR A 204 8.65 20.58 -9.27
CA TYR A 204 9.72 19.76 -8.73
C TYR A 204 10.99 20.59 -8.54
N HIS A 205 11.57 20.45 -7.35
CA HIS A 205 12.75 21.16 -6.92
C HIS A 205 13.72 20.17 -6.25
N PRO A 206 15.04 20.28 -6.46
CA PRO A 206 16.01 19.41 -5.80
C PRO A 206 15.95 19.45 -4.26
N LEU A 207 15.38 20.50 -3.68
CA LEU A 207 15.18 20.62 -2.22
C LEU A 207 13.80 20.15 -1.74
N ASN A 208 12.99 19.50 -2.58
CA ASN A 208 11.77 18.87 -2.08
C ASN A 208 12.13 17.81 -1.04
N ASP A 209 11.46 17.90 0.10
CA ASP A 209 11.78 17.16 1.32
C ASP A 209 10.72 16.07 1.57
N ILE A 210 11.08 14.83 1.20
CA ILE A 210 10.15 13.73 1.02
C ILE A 210 9.93 13.02 2.37
N GLU A 211 8.68 12.97 2.81
CA GLU A 211 8.26 12.24 4.01
C GLU A 211 8.26 10.73 3.77
N LEU A 212 8.70 9.90 4.72
CA LEU A 212 8.70 8.42 4.59
C LEU A 212 7.34 7.73 4.71
N CYS A 213 6.40 8.21 5.53
CA CYS A 213 5.09 7.56 5.71
C CYS A 213 4.31 7.30 4.42
N PRO A 214 4.19 8.25 3.46
CA PRO A 214 3.44 8.01 2.25
C PRO A 214 3.96 6.83 1.43
N GLN A 215 5.27 6.52 1.47
CA GLN A 215 5.92 5.43 0.76
C GLN A 215 5.32 4.08 1.19
N HIS A 216 5.11 3.89 2.49
CA HIS A 216 4.49 2.67 3.01
C HIS A 216 3.10 2.47 2.39
N THR A 217 2.24 3.47 2.48
CA THR A 217 0.87 3.40 1.94
C THR A 217 0.83 3.35 0.43
N TRP A 218 1.81 3.96 -0.25
CA TRP A 218 1.96 3.93 -1.69
C TRP A 218 2.30 2.53 -2.19
N ILE A 219 3.28 1.87 -1.56
CA ILE A 219 3.63 0.48 -1.85
C ILE A 219 2.43 -0.45 -1.65
N LEU A 220 1.61 -0.24 -0.61
CA LEU A 220 0.39 -1.02 -0.39
C LEU A 220 -0.64 -0.83 -1.50
N LEU A 221 -0.84 0.41 -1.96
CA LEU A 221 -1.75 0.70 -3.08
C LEU A 221 -1.26 0.08 -4.39
N LEU A 222 0.04 0.17 -4.67
CA LEU A 222 0.64 -0.45 -5.84
C LEU A 222 0.53 -1.97 -5.80
N ASP A 223 0.78 -2.60 -4.65
CA ASP A 223 0.62 -4.05 -4.48
C ASP A 223 -0.85 -4.46 -4.67
N GLN A 224 -1.78 -3.67 -4.16
CA GLN A 224 -3.20 -3.92 -4.35
C GLN A 224 -3.63 -3.78 -5.82
N ALA A 225 -3.15 -2.75 -6.52
CA ALA A 225 -3.39 -2.54 -7.95
C ALA A 225 -2.75 -3.66 -8.79
N LEU A 226 -1.55 -4.10 -8.45
CA LEU A 226 -0.87 -5.25 -9.05
C LEU A 226 -1.72 -6.53 -8.91
N ARG A 227 -2.26 -6.80 -7.73
CA ARG A 227 -3.10 -7.99 -7.50
C ARG A 227 -4.39 -7.98 -8.31
N TRP A 228 -5.00 -6.82 -8.52
CA TRP A 228 -6.25 -6.70 -9.29
C TRP A 228 -6.04 -6.76 -10.79
N THR A 229 -4.96 -6.15 -11.29
CA THR A 229 -4.74 -5.93 -12.73
C THR A 229 -3.76 -6.93 -13.33
N GLY A 230 -2.83 -7.44 -12.53
CA GLY A 230 -1.71 -8.26 -12.99
C GLY A 230 -0.69 -7.50 -13.86
N GLU A 231 -0.70 -6.17 -13.84
CA GLU A 231 0.16 -5.31 -14.66
C GLU A 231 1.55 -5.08 -14.05
N ALA A 232 2.61 -5.30 -14.84
CA ALA A 232 4.01 -5.21 -14.40
C ALA A 232 4.41 -3.81 -13.91
N ARG A 233 3.75 -2.75 -14.40
CA ARG A 233 4.08 -1.36 -14.06
C ARG A 233 3.95 -1.07 -12.57
N TYR A 234 2.99 -1.68 -11.87
CA TYR A 234 2.83 -1.49 -10.43
C TYR A 234 3.99 -2.10 -9.64
N ALA A 235 4.45 -3.30 -10.03
CA ALA A 235 5.65 -3.91 -9.44
C ALA A 235 6.92 -3.10 -9.76
N ALA A 236 7.02 -2.50 -10.94
CA ALA A 236 8.13 -1.60 -11.28
C ALA A 236 8.14 -0.33 -10.41
N GLU A 237 6.98 0.20 -10.05
CA GLU A 237 6.87 1.33 -9.13
C GLU A 237 7.22 0.96 -7.69
N ILE A 238 6.85 -0.24 -7.23
CA ILE A 238 7.29 -0.78 -5.93
C ILE A 238 8.82 -0.91 -5.91
N GLU A 239 9.43 -1.48 -6.96
CA GLU A 239 10.89 -1.56 -7.09
C GLU A 239 11.52 -0.15 -7.07
N ARG A 240 10.95 0.80 -7.81
CA ARG A 240 11.46 2.18 -7.87
C ARG A 240 11.48 2.82 -6.50
N ASP A 241 10.42 2.72 -5.72
CA ASP A 241 10.37 3.27 -4.36
C ASP A 241 11.38 2.58 -3.43
N LEU A 242 11.32 1.24 -3.38
CA LEU A 242 12.13 0.43 -2.48
C LEU A 242 13.63 0.62 -2.70
N PHE A 243 14.11 0.55 -3.96
CA PHE A 243 15.54 0.61 -4.27
C PHE A 243 16.11 2.03 -4.31
N ASN A 244 15.26 3.06 -4.27
CA ASN A 244 15.71 4.45 -4.26
C ASN A 244 15.34 5.12 -2.96
N HIS A 245 14.15 5.70 -2.87
CA HIS A 245 13.84 6.62 -1.78
C HIS A 245 13.75 5.93 -0.41
N PHE A 246 13.16 4.73 -0.35
CA PHE A 246 13.04 3.99 0.91
C PHE A 246 14.40 3.68 1.54
N LEU A 247 15.34 3.13 0.76
CA LEU A 247 16.69 2.84 1.23
C LEU A 247 17.50 4.11 1.49
N ALA A 248 17.30 5.18 0.72
CA ALA A 248 17.96 6.48 0.97
C ALA A 248 17.56 7.11 2.31
N ALA A 249 16.34 6.85 2.78
CA ALA A 249 15.87 7.31 4.09
C ALA A 249 16.36 6.41 5.24
N GLN A 250 16.92 5.23 4.96
CA GLN A 250 17.39 4.30 6.00
C GLN A 250 18.76 4.72 6.54
N LEU A 251 18.96 4.59 7.85
CA LEU A 251 20.30 4.68 8.43
C LEU A 251 21.18 3.54 7.90
N ALA A 252 22.47 3.82 7.74
CA ALA A 252 23.43 2.85 7.17
C ALA A 252 23.53 1.52 7.95
N ASP A 253 23.21 1.53 9.24
CA ASP A 253 23.18 0.34 10.10
C ASP A 253 21.83 -0.40 10.10
N GLY A 254 20.84 0.13 9.35
CA GLY A 254 19.49 -0.42 9.25
C GLY A 254 18.62 -0.24 10.50
N SER A 255 19.09 0.50 11.52
CA SER A 255 18.42 0.59 12.81
C SER A 255 17.19 1.51 12.82
N ASN A 256 17.13 2.46 11.90
CA ASN A 256 16.06 3.45 11.83
C ASN A 256 15.97 4.12 10.45
N TRP A 257 14.97 4.98 10.27
CA TRP A 257 14.78 5.78 9.06
C TRP A 257 14.51 7.26 9.39
N SER A 258 14.98 8.14 8.51
CA SER A 258 14.71 9.57 8.51
C SER A 258 13.23 9.84 8.25
N TYR A 259 12.68 10.85 8.93
CA TYR A 259 11.32 11.32 8.66
C TYR A 259 11.24 11.93 7.27
N MET A 260 12.15 12.89 7.04
CA MET A 260 12.24 13.68 5.83
C MET A 260 13.59 13.45 5.16
N THR A 261 13.57 13.17 3.86
CA THR A 261 14.77 12.99 3.05
C THR A 261 14.67 13.84 1.79
N PRO A 262 15.53 14.87 1.61
CA PRO A 262 15.47 15.71 0.43
C PRO A 262 16.01 14.97 -0.81
N LEU A 263 15.51 15.32 -1.99
CA LEU A 263 16.03 14.78 -3.27
C LEU A 263 17.51 15.08 -3.47
N ASN A 264 17.97 16.24 -3.00
CA ASN A 264 19.37 16.66 -3.02
C ASN A 264 19.72 17.29 -1.67
N GLY A 265 20.43 16.53 -0.84
CA GLY A 265 20.87 16.96 0.48
C GLY A 265 21.14 15.78 1.39
N ARG A 266 21.30 16.08 2.68
CA ARG A 266 21.46 15.07 3.71
C ARG A 266 20.09 14.74 4.31
N ALA A 267 19.82 13.45 4.50
CA ALA A 267 18.65 12.99 5.25
C ALA A 267 18.68 13.53 6.69
N GLN A 268 17.52 13.83 7.26
CA GLN A 268 17.44 14.30 8.63
C GLN A 268 17.72 13.14 9.61
N GLU A 269 18.56 13.36 10.62
CA GLU A 269 18.79 12.33 11.64
C GLU A 269 17.47 11.97 12.33
N PRO A 270 17.14 10.67 12.48
CA PRO A 270 15.93 10.26 13.15
C PRO A 270 15.86 10.80 14.58
N TYR A 271 14.70 11.32 14.98
CA TYR A 271 14.49 11.87 16.31
C TYR A 271 13.22 11.30 16.96
N GLY A 272 13.37 10.84 18.20
CA GLY A 272 12.29 10.28 19.01
C GLY A 272 11.52 9.14 18.33
N PRO A 273 10.43 8.65 18.94
CA PRO A 273 9.45 7.83 18.26
C PRO A 273 8.52 8.72 17.42
N ASN A 274 8.43 8.45 16.12
CA ASN A 274 7.47 9.10 15.22
C ASN A 274 6.84 8.11 14.22
N CYS A 275 5.87 8.59 13.44
CA CYS A 275 5.14 7.78 12.44
C CYS A 275 6.07 7.18 11.37
N CYS A 276 7.07 7.94 10.92
CA CYS A 276 8.02 7.52 9.89
C CYS A 276 8.90 6.36 10.38
N ASN A 277 9.44 6.41 11.61
CA ASN A 277 10.25 5.30 12.14
C ASN A 277 9.44 3.98 12.15
N ALA A 278 8.16 4.05 12.52
CA ALA A 278 7.26 2.90 12.50
C ALA A 278 6.84 2.48 11.08
N ALA A 279 6.68 3.42 10.15
CA ALA A 279 6.43 3.11 8.74
C ALA A 279 7.63 2.41 8.09
N GLY A 280 8.84 2.89 8.34
CA GLY A 280 10.07 2.31 7.80
C GLY A 280 10.24 0.84 8.19
N ALA A 281 10.06 0.52 9.48
CA ALA A 281 10.09 -0.86 9.96
C ALA A 281 9.01 -1.76 9.31
N ARG A 282 7.81 -1.22 9.06
CA ARG A 282 6.73 -1.96 8.38
C ARG A 282 7.02 -2.23 6.91
N ILE A 283 7.65 -1.29 6.20
CA ILE A 283 8.11 -1.50 4.82
C ILE A 283 9.21 -2.57 4.82
N ALA A 284 10.24 -2.42 5.66
CA ALA A 284 11.35 -3.36 5.73
C ALA A 284 10.89 -4.80 6.01
N GLY A 285 10.01 -4.97 7.01
CA GLY A 285 9.48 -6.28 7.37
C GLY A 285 8.60 -6.92 6.28
N ARG A 286 8.04 -6.12 5.36
CA ARG A 286 7.22 -6.61 4.24
C ARG A 286 7.99 -6.74 2.93
N MET A 287 9.19 -6.19 2.82
CA MET A 287 9.97 -6.20 1.57
C MET A 287 10.05 -7.59 0.89
N PRO A 288 10.28 -8.70 1.61
CA PRO A 288 10.32 -10.03 1.00
C PRO A 288 9.02 -10.44 0.29
N THR A 289 7.86 -9.90 0.69
CA THR A 289 6.57 -10.24 0.08
C THR A 289 6.36 -9.60 -1.29
N TYR A 290 7.21 -8.65 -1.69
CA TYR A 290 7.14 -7.99 -3.01
C TYR A 290 8.13 -8.58 -4.04
N LEU A 291 8.85 -9.65 -3.67
CA LEU A 291 9.79 -10.32 -4.57
C LEU A 291 9.10 -11.31 -5.50
N TYR A 292 8.05 -11.97 -5.02
CA TYR A 292 7.36 -13.05 -5.71
C TYR A 292 5.85 -12.93 -5.58
N GLY A 293 5.13 -13.56 -6.50
CA GLY A 293 3.68 -13.64 -6.46
C GLY A 293 3.12 -14.83 -7.20
N VAL A 294 1.80 -14.89 -7.29
CA VAL A 294 1.07 -15.83 -8.15
C VAL A 294 0.23 -15.01 -9.12
N ARG A 295 0.44 -15.21 -10.42
CA ARG A 295 -0.28 -14.55 -11.51
C ARG A 295 -0.96 -15.62 -12.36
N ASN A 296 -2.26 -15.46 -12.61
CA ASN A 296 -3.06 -16.43 -13.37
C ASN A 296 -2.94 -17.89 -12.89
N GLY A 297 -2.74 -18.10 -11.59
CA GLY A 297 -2.56 -19.43 -11.00
C GLY A 297 -1.14 -20.00 -11.13
N SER A 298 -0.17 -19.21 -11.59
CA SER A 298 1.20 -19.64 -11.82
C SER A 298 2.23 -18.73 -11.12
N PRO A 299 3.46 -19.21 -10.86
CA PRO A 299 4.50 -18.43 -10.20
C PRO A 299 4.90 -17.16 -10.96
N ALA A 300 5.15 -16.09 -10.22
CA ALA A 300 5.68 -14.84 -10.75
C ALA A 300 6.88 -14.35 -9.94
N VAL A 301 7.95 -13.92 -10.62
CA VAL A 301 9.06 -13.15 -10.05
C VAL A 301 8.80 -11.68 -10.33
N LEU A 302 8.58 -10.91 -9.26
CA LEU A 302 8.20 -9.50 -9.31
C LEU A 302 9.40 -8.59 -9.15
N THR A 303 10.40 -8.95 -8.36
CA THR A 303 11.59 -8.11 -8.10
C THR A 303 12.82 -8.99 -7.96
N TYR A 304 13.97 -8.48 -8.41
CA TYR A 304 15.22 -9.23 -8.47
C TYR A 304 16.11 -8.94 -7.25
N THR A 305 16.45 -9.99 -6.52
CA THR A 305 17.42 -9.99 -5.43
C THR A 305 17.76 -11.45 -5.08
N GLU A 306 18.95 -11.71 -4.54
CA GLU A 306 19.30 -13.05 -4.04
C GLU A 306 18.27 -13.49 -2.99
N SER A 307 17.53 -14.54 -3.30
CA SER A 307 16.41 -14.98 -2.48
C SER A 307 15.91 -16.36 -2.87
N GLN A 308 15.10 -16.95 -1.99
CA GLN A 308 14.42 -18.21 -2.25
C GLN A 308 12.99 -18.14 -1.69
N VAL A 309 12.04 -18.71 -2.42
CA VAL A 309 10.64 -18.86 -1.97
C VAL A 309 10.10 -20.24 -2.34
N THR A 310 9.20 -20.78 -1.53
CA THR A 310 8.35 -21.92 -1.93
C THR A 310 6.92 -21.43 -2.06
N LEU A 311 6.44 -21.36 -3.30
CA LEU A 311 5.08 -20.97 -3.64
C LEU A 311 4.18 -22.20 -3.69
N ARG A 312 2.90 -22.02 -3.38
CA ARG A 312 1.86 -23.04 -3.49
C ARG A 312 0.70 -22.52 -4.33
N PRO A 313 0.86 -22.35 -5.66
CA PRO A 313 -0.21 -21.87 -6.51
C PRO A 313 -1.38 -22.87 -6.52
N PRO A 314 -2.63 -22.41 -6.68
CA PRO A 314 -3.77 -23.32 -6.77
C PRO A 314 -3.62 -24.31 -7.93
N ARG A 315 -3.85 -25.60 -7.67
CA ARG A 315 -3.82 -26.69 -8.68
C ARG A 315 -2.43 -27.03 -9.24
N LEU A 316 -1.35 -26.49 -8.67
CA LEU A 316 0.03 -26.86 -8.99
C LEU A 316 0.70 -27.50 -7.76
N PRO A 317 1.77 -28.33 -7.95
CA PRO A 317 2.61 -28.75 -6.83
C PRO A 317 3.28 -27.54 -6.16
N ALA A 318 3.88 -27.75 -4.99
CA ALA A 318 4.74 -26.72 -4.41
C ALA A 318 5.93 -26.44 -5.36
N ILE A 319 6.22 -25.17 -5.59
CA ILE A 319 7.28 -24.74 -6.51
C ILE A 319 8.25 -23.87 -5.73
N THR A 320 9.50 -24.33 -5.64
CA THR A 320 10.58 -23.53 -5.08
C THR A 320 11.27 -22.77 -6.19
N LEU A 321 11.34 -21.44 -6.04
CA LEU A 321 12.12 -20.56 -6.91
C LEU A 321 13.31 -20.04 -6.11
N ARG A 322 14.49 -20.04 -6.72
CA ARG A 322 15.70 -19.45 -6.14
C ARG A 322 16.35 -18.51 -7.14
N GLN A 323 16.59 -17.27 -6.71
CA GLN A 323 17.25 -16.24 -7.48
C GLN A 323 18.74 -16.20 -7.09
N GLU A 324 19.61 -16.29 -8.08
CA GLU A 324 21.04 -15.97 -7.97
C GLU A 324 21.33 -14.74 -8.80
N THR A 325 21.73 -13.66 -8.15
CA THR A 325 22.05 -12.39 -8.79
C THR A 325 22.82 -11.48 -7.84
N ASP A 326 23.64 -10.60 -8.41
CA ASP A 326 24.24 -9.45 -7.76
C ASP A 326 23.50 -8.13 -8.11
N PHE A 327 22.27 -8.22 -8.61
CA PHE A 327 21.38 -7.07 -8.80
C PHE A 327 21.28 -6.25 -7.50
N PRO A 328 21.38 -4.91 -7.55
CA PRO A 328 21.35 -4.06 -8.74
C PRO A 328 22.72 -3.77 -9.40
N SER A 329 23.83 -4.39 -8.97
CA SER A 329 25.16 -4.16 -9.55
C SER A 329 25.33 -4.75 -10.96
N SER A 330 24.52 -5.75 -11.31
CA SER A 330 24.50 -6.43 -12.60
C SER A 330 23.07 -6.68 -13.07
N GLY A 331 22.87 -6.76 -14.39
CA GLY A 331 21.61 -7.17 -14.99
C GLY A 331 21.44 -8.70 -15.10
N MET A 332 22.43 -9.48 -14.70
CA MET A 332 22.39 -10.94 -14.79
C MET A 332 21.59 -11.54 -13.64
N VAL A 333 20.57 -12.32 -13.95
CA VAL A 333 19.76 -13.05 -12.96
C VAL A 333 19.59 -14.49 -13.40
N THR A 334 19.91 -15.44 -12.53
CA THR A 334 19.56 -16.85 -12.75
C THR A 334 18.43 -17.26 -11.80
N ILE A 335 17.32 -17.70 -12.37
CA ILE A 335 16.15 -18.24 -11.67
C ILE A 335 16.20 -19.76 -11.76
N HIS A 336 16.44 -20.41 -10.63
CA HIS A 336 16.33 -21.87 -10.50
C HIS A 336 14.89 -22.24 -10.17
N VAL A 337 14.35 -23.21 -10.90
CA VAL A 337 12.97 -23.68 -10.77
C VAL A 337 13.01 -25.11 -10.25
N HIS A 338 12.33 -25.35 -9.13
CA HIS A 338 12.26 -26.65 -8.49
C HIS A 338 10.82 -26.96 -8.07
N PRO A 339 10.00 -27.53 -8.96
CA PRO A 339 8.71 -28.07 -8.57
C PRO A 339 8.89 -29.38 -7.80
N GLU A 340 8.04 -29.65 -6.80
CA GLU A 340 8.07 -30.88 -6.00
C GLU A 340 7.82 -32.14 -6.85
N GLN A 341 7.07 -31.97 -7.94
CA GLN A 341 6.83 -32.99 -8.97
C GLN A 341 6.87 -32.30 -10.34
N MET A 342 7.31 -33.03 -11.37
CA MET A 342 7.29 -32.52 -12.74
C MET A 342 5.88 -32.04 -13.11
N ALA A 343 5.77 -30.82 -13.64
CA ALA A 343 4.48 -30.21 -13.93
C ALA A 343 4.60 -29.14 -15.02
N GLU A 344 3.54 -29.00 -15.82
CA GLU A 344 3.39 -27.93 -16.80
C GLU A 344 2.81 -26.68 -16.14
N PHE A 345 3.51 -25.56 -16.28
CA PHE A 345 3.02 -24.25 -15.82
C PHE A 345 3.76 -23.09 -16.50
N SER A 346 3.16 -21.92 -16.44
CA SER A 346 3.79 -20.66 -16.84
C SER A 346 4.71 -20.13 -15.74
N LEU A 347 5.90 -19.63 -16.10
CA LEU A 347 6.73 -18.81 -15.22
C LEU A 347 6.67 -17.36 -15.72
N HIS A 348 6.18 -16.45 -14.87
CA HIS A 348 6.12 -15.03 -15.18
C HIS A 348 7.34 -14.32 -14.59
N LEU A 349 8.15 -13.66 -15.43
CA LEU A 349 9.30 -12.88 -14.98
C LEU A 349 9.11 -11.42 -15.41
N ARG A 350 9.06 -10.48 -14.45
CA ARG A 350 8.92 -9.05 -14.80
C ARG A 350 10.19 -8.56 -15.48
N ILE A 351 10.10 -7.92 -16.62
CA ILE A 351 11.22 -7.21 -17.22
C ILE A 351 11.14 -5.74 -16.82
N PRO A 352 12.14 -5.18 -16.12
CA PRO A 352 12.09 -3.79 -15.69
C PRO A 352 11.95 -2.83 -16.89
N PRO A 353 11.22 -1.70 -16.75
CA PRO A 353 10.98 -0.78 -17.87
C PRO A 353 12.25 -0.13 -18.41
N TYR A 354 13.32 -0.03 -17.60
CA TYR A 354 14.62 0.48 -18.02
C TYR A 354 15.51 -0.56 -18.73
N ALA A 355 15.13 -1.85 -18.74
CA ALA A 355 15.90 -2.93 -19.34
C ALA A 355 15.60 -3.11 -20.84
N ALA A 356 15.90 -2.09 -21.65
CA ALA A 356 15.50 -2.02 -23.07
C ALA A 356 16.07 -3.11 -23.99
N ARG A 357 17.08 -3.86 -23.54
CA ARG A 357 17.75 -4.94 -24.31
C ARG A 357 17.78 -6.25 -23.51
N ALA A 358 16.73 -6.51 -22.72
CA ALA A 358 16.65 -7.71 -21.93
C ALA A 358 16.52 -8.96 -22.81
N HIS A 359 17.21 -10.03 -22.41
CA HIS A 359 17.09 -11.35 -23.02
C HIS A 359 16.78 -12.42 -21.97
N VAL A 360 16.09 -13.46 -22.40
CA VAL A 360 15.77 -14.65 -21.61
C VAL A 360 16.42 -15.86 -22.26
N ARG A 361 17.08 -16.70 -21.46
CA ARG A 361 17.65 -17.98 -21.91
C ARG A 361 17.21 -19.10 -20.98
N ILE A 362 16.85 -20.25 -21.54
CA ILE A 362 16.41 -21.44 -20.78
C ILE A 362 17.39 -22.57 -21.08
N GLY A 363 18.15 -23.01 -20.06
CA GLY A 363 19.26 -23.95 -20.27
C GLY A 363 20.23 -23.47 -21.36
N ASP A 364 20.58 -24.35 -22.30
CA ASP A 364 21.52 -24.06 -23.40
C ASP A 364 20.84 -23.53 -24.68
N ALA A 365 19.56 -23.16 -24.62
CA ALA A 365 18.85 -22.60 -25.76
C ALA A 365 19.40 -21.22 -26.18
N ALA A 366 19.09 -20.79 -27.41
CA ALA A 366 19.42 -19.43 -27.84
C ALA A 366 18.65 -18.37 -27.00
N PRO A 367 19.26 -17.24 -26.64
CA PRO A 367 18.56 -16.15 -25.96
C PRO A 367 17.41 -15.60 -26.80
N MET A 368 16.29 -15.32 -26.16
CA MET A 368 15.11 -14.70 -26.76
C MET A 368 14.95 -13.28 -26.23
N PRO A 369 14.58 -12.29 -27.08
CA PRO A 369 14.33 -10.93 -26.62
C PRO A 369 13.14 -10.89 -25.65
N ALA A 370 13.25 -10.08 -24.60
CA ALA A 370 12.20 -9.86 -23.62
C ALA A 370 11.78 -8.39 -23.61
N ARG A 371 10.47 -8.13 -23.63
CA ARG A 371 9.93 -6.77 -23.73
C ARG A 371 10.04 -6.05 -22.39
N ALA A 372 10.68 -4.89 -22.38
CA ALA A 372 10.77 -4.04 -21.18
C ALA A 372 9.40 -3.54 -20.71
N GLY A 373 9.22 -3.49 -19.39
CA GLY A 373 8.00 -2.98 -18.75
C GLY A 373 6.82 -3.95 -18.73
N ASP A 374 7.06 -5.22 -19.08
CA ASP A 374 6.03 -6.28 -19.14
C ASP A 374 6.55 -7.56 -18.47
N PHE A 375 5.71 -8.59 -18.40
CA PHE A 375 6.14 -9.94 -18.02
C PHE A 375 6.55 -10.72 -19.27
N VAL A 376 7.73 -11.34 -19.25
CA VAL A 376 7.96 -12.51 -20.11
C VAL A 376 7.26 -13.71 -19.47
N VAL A 377 6.59 -14.51 -20.30
CA VAL A 377 5.86 -15.70 -19.86
C VAL A 377 6.48 -16.92 -20.54
N ILE A 378 6.95 -17.86 -19.71
CA ILE A 378 7.58 -19.09 -20.17
C ILE A 378 6.67 -20.26 -19.78
N GLU A 379 5.95 -20.80 -20.75
CA GLU A 379 5.07 -21.94 -20.56
C GLU A 379 5.76 -23.22 -21.04
N ARG A 380 5.95 -24.16 -20.12
CA ARG A 380 6.54 -25.48 -20.40
C ARG A 380 6.30 -26.45 -19.25
N GLU A 381 6.67 -27.71 -19.49
CA GLU A 381 6.91 -28.67 -18.44
C GLU A 381 8.24 -28.37 -17.73
N TRP A 382 8.17 -28.24 -16.41
CA TRP A 382 9.29 -27.94 -15.53
C TRP A 382 9.61 -29.15 -14.66
N GLN A 383 10.91 -29.38 -14.44
CA GLN A 383 11.43 -30.38 -13.53
C GLN A 383 12.46 -29.75 -12.57
N ALA A 384 12.78 -30.46 -11.48
CA ALA A 384 13.74 -30.00 -10.51
C ALA A 384 15.13 -29.75 -11.15
N GLY A 385 15.66 -28.55 -10.97
CA GLY A 385 16.98 -28.15 -11.49
C GLY A 385 16.94 -27.38 -12.80
N ASP A 386 15.76 -27.16 -13.39
CA ASP A 386 15.62 -26.26 -14.53
C ASP A 386 16.02 -24.83 -14.13
N ALA A 387 16.59 -24.08 -15.08
CA ALA A 387 17.05 -22.72 -14.85
C ALA A 387 16.70 -21.78 -16.02
N VAL A 388 16.38 -20.55 -15.67
CA VAL A 388 16.17 -19.44 -16.60
C VAL A 388 17.15 -18.33 -16.28
N GLN A 389 17.83 -17.80 -17.29
CA GLN A 389 18.71 -16.65 -17.17
C GLN A 389 18.09 -15.41 -17.81
N LEU A 390 18.23 -14.28 -17.13
CA LEU A 390 17.93 -12.94 -17.61
C LEU A 390 19.23 -12.14 -17.70
N SER A 391 19.34 -11.28 -18.71
CA SER A 391 20.51 -10.42 -18.94
C SER A 391 20.17 -9.16 -19.72
#